data_AF-A0A2P5ANV7-F1
#
_entry.id   AF-A0A2P5ANV7-F1
#
_cell.length_a   1.000
_cell.length_b   1.000
_cell.length_c   1.000
_cell.angle_alpha   90.00
_cell.angle_beta   90.00
_cell.angle_gamma   90.00
#
_symmetry.space_group_name_H-M   'P 1'
#
loop_
_entity.id
_entity.type
_entity.pdbx_description
1 polymer ?
#
loop_
_entity_poly.entity_id
_entity_poly.type
_entity_poly.pdbx_seq_one_letter_code
_entity_poly.pdbx_strand_id
1 'polypeptide(L)'
;MAPKQNYTPLNTPREQIMIQIEGKNMLKAPLPMRAPPEKRNMNKYCRFHKELGHKTSECHHLKDQIEGLIQQGYLREYVNRAAKQDK
;
A
#
# COMPACT_ATOMS: atom_id res chain seq x y z
N MET A 1 -20.73 3.07 0.82
CA MET A 1 -19.82 3.03 -0.35
C MET A 1 -18.54 3.75 0.06
N ALA A 2 -17.41 3.06 0.22
CA ALA A 2 -16.17 3.72 0.63
C ALA A 2 -15.68 4.65 -0.49
N PRO A 3 -15.30 5.91 -0.20
CA PRO A 3 -14.84 6.84 -1.23
C PRO A 3 -13.62 6.24 -1.94
N LYS A 4 -13.55 6.45 -3.26
CA LYS A 4 -12.33 6.21 -4.03
C LYS A 4 -11.25 7.10 -3.42
N GLN A 5 -10.42 6.54 -2.54
CA GLN A 5 -9.31 7.28 -1.95
C GLN A 5 -8.37 7.68 -3.09
N ASN A 6 -8.30 8.98 -3.38
CA ASN A 6 -7.34 9.54 -4.31
C ASN A 6 -5.95 9.49 -3.65
N TYR A 7 -5.31 8.33 -3.75
CA TYR A 7 -3.94 8.14 -3.28
C TYR A 7 -2.99 9.03 -4.06
N THR A 8 -2.03 9.62 -3.36
CA THR A 8 -0.95 10.39 -3.94
C THR A 8 -0.24 9.53 -4.99
N PRO A 9 -0.05 10.03 -6.21
CA PRO A 9 0.68 9.27 -7.21
C PRO A 9 2.13 9.08 -6.73
N LEU A 10 2.64 7.86 -6.86
CA LEU A 10 3.96 7.46 -6.39
C LEU A 10 4.88 7.26 -7.59
N ASN A 11 6.14 7.65 -7.47
CA ASN A 11 7.16 7.43 -8.52
C ASN A 11 7.78 6.03 -8.39
N THR A 12 7.62 5.41 -7.23
CA THR A 12 8.17 4.11 -6.86
C THR A 12 7.02 3.13 -6.61
N PRO A 13 7.14 1.84 -7.00
CA PRO A 13 6.11 0.85 -6.70
C PRO A 13 5.89 0.71 -5.19
N ARG A 14 4.63 0.58 -4.79
CA ARG A 14 4.21 0.48 -3.37
C ARG A 14 4.91 -0.64 -2.61
N GLU A 15 5.23 -1.74 -3.29
CA GLU A 15 5.97 -2.85 -2.70
C GLU A 15 7.42 -2.47 -2.32
N GLN A 16 8.09 -1.64 -3.11
CA GLN A 16 9.43 -1.16 -2.76
C GLN A 16 9.39 -0.16 -1.61
N ILE A 17 8.44 0.78 -1.65
CA ILE A 17 8.22 1.73 -0.56
C ILE A 17 7.98 0.96 0.73
N MET A 18 7.07 -0.03 0.71
CA MET A 18 6.79 -0.93 1.84
C MET A 18 8.06 -1.51 2.44
N ILE A 19 8.94 -2.12 1.64
CA ILE A 19 10.18 -2.75 2.14
C ILE A 19 11.08 -1.72 2.84
N GLN A 20 11.19 -0.53 2.27
CA GLN A 20 11.97 0.58 2.85
C GLN A 20 11.42 1.06 4.19
N ILE A 21 10.10 1.25 4.29
CA ILE A 21 9.47 1.73 5.52
C ILE A 21 9.26 0.63 6.56
N GLU A 22 9.18 -0.64 6.13
CA GLU A 22 9.18 -1.81 7.01
C GLU A 22 10.54 -1.92 7.72
N GLY A 23 11.65 -1.78 6.99
CA GLY A 23 12.99 -1.77 7.57
C GLY A 23 13.24 -0.60 8.54
N LYS A 24 12.56 0.53 8.32
CA LYS A 24 12.56 1.69 9.23
C LYS A 24 11.55 1.60 10.37
N ASN A 25 10.82 0.48 10.49
CA ASN A 25 9.75 0.27 11.47
C ASN A 25 8.64 1.35 11.45
N MET A 26 8.42 2.00 10.30
CA MET A 26 7.39 3.04 10.16
C MET A 26 6.02 2.47 9.80
N LEU A 27 5.95 1.18 9.44
CA LEU A 27 4.69 0.47 9.21
C LEU A 27 4.16 -0.11 10.51
N LYS A 28 2.87 0.14 10.76
CA LYS A 28 2.11 -0.58 11.77
C LYS A 28 1.79 -1.98 11.27
N ALA A 29 1.63 -2.88 12.23
CA ALA A 29 1.22 -4.26 11.97
C ALA A 29 -0.06 -4.28 11.11
N PRO A 30 -0.12 -5.12 10.06
CA PRO A 30 -1.33 -5.30 9.28
C PRO A 30 -2.45 -5.81 10.18
N LEU A 31 -3.65 -5.23 10.05
CA LEU A 31 -4.84 -5.93 10.52
C LEU A 31 -5.05 -7.20 9.69
N PRO A 32 -5.67 -8.25 10.25
CA PRO A 32 -5.94 -9.48 9.52
C PRO A 32 -6.72 -9.19 8.22
N MET A 33 -6.41 -9.93 7.15
CA MET A 33 -7.12 -9.80 5.89
C MET A 33 -8.63 -9.97 6.10
N ARG A 34 -9.42 -8.98 5.66
CA ARG A 34 -10.89 -9.04 5.73
C ARG A 34 -11.48 -10.19 4.92
N ALA A 35 -10.78 -10.66 3.88
CA ALA A 35 -11.24 -11.77 3.07
C ALA A 35 -11.02 -13.10 3.83
N PRO A 36 -12.07 -13.93 3.97
CA PRO A 36 -11.92 -15.26 4.55
C PRO A 36 -11.01 -16.11 3.67
N PRO A 37 -10.20 -17.01 4.25
CA PRO A 37 -9.19 -17.80 3.54
C PRO A 37 -9.74 -18.53 2.30
N GLU A 38 -10.99 -18.98 2.35
CA GLU A 38 -11.68 -19.66 1.24
C GLU A 38 -11.92 -18.77 0.01
N LYS A 39 -12.04 -17.45 0.21
CA LYS A 39 -12.24 -16.46 -0.87
C LYS A 39 -10.94 -15.77 -1.26
N ARG A 40 -9.81 -16.15 -0.65
CA ARG A 40 -8.51 -15.57 -0.97
C ARG A 40 -8.01 -16.17 -2.28
N ASN A 41 -7.58 -15.31 -3.19
CA ASN A 41 -6.96 -15.77 -4.42
C ASN A 41 -5.55 -16.33 -4.11
N MET A 42 -5.42 -17.65 -4.14
CA MET A 42 -4.15 -18.35 -3.90
C MET A 42 -3.07 -18.04 -4.93
N ASN A 43 -3.42 -17.42 -6.06
CA ASN A 43 -2.46 -17.00 -7.09
C ASN A 43 -1.91 -15.58 -6.86
N LYS A 44 -2.28 -14.90 -5.78
CA LYS A 44 -1.79 -13.55 -5.46
C LYS A 44 -1.26 -13.54 -4.04
N TYR A 45 -0.07 -13.01 -3.85
CA TYR A 45 0.57 -12.90 -2.53
C TYR A 45 0.71 -11.44 -2.11
N CYS A 46 0.37 -11.15 -0.85
CA CYS A 46 0.58 -9.84 -0.26
C CYS A 46 1.76 -9.93 0.70
N ARG A 47 2.86 -9.24 0.38
CA ARG A 47 4.05 -9.22 1.25
C ARG A 47 3.76 -8.54 2.58
N PHE A 48 2.89 -7.52 2.58
CA PHE A 48 2.51 -6.79 3.78
C PHE A 48 1.79 -7.67 4.81
N HIS A 49 0.82 -8.47 4.38
CA HIS A 49 0.14 -9.43 5.26
C HIS A 49 0.92 -10.74 5.42
N LYS A 50 1.88 -11.01 4.54
CA LYS A 50 2.53 -12.32 4.35
C LYS A 50 1.54 -13.44 4.08
N GLU A 51 0.41 -13.11 3.47
CA GLU A 51 -0.73 -14.00 3.20
C GLU A 51 -1.06 -14.01 1.70
N LEU A 52 -1.58 -15.15 1.23
CA LEU A 52 -2.20 -15.26 -0.09
C LEU A 52 -3.56 -14.57 -0.09
N GLY A 53 -3.92 -13.89 -1.17
CA GLY A 53 -5.24 -13.30 -1.36
C GLY A 53 -5.26 -12.15 -2.35
N HIS A 54 -4.39 -11.15 -2.14
CA HIS A 54 -4.24 -10.00 -3.03
C HIS A 54 -2.77 -9.65 -3.21
N LYS A 55 -2.44 -8.81 -4.20
CA LYS A 55 -1.07 -8.29 -4.38
C LYS A 55 -0.81 -7.15 -3.41
N THR A 56 0.44 -6.97 -2.98
CA THR A 56 0.89 -5.86 -2.13
C THR A 56 0.41 -4.50 -2.66
N SER A 57 0.50 -4.27 -3.98
CA SER A 57 0.03 -3.03 -4.63
C SER A 57 -1.48 -2.78 -4.51
N GLU A 58 -2.28 -3.81 -4.23
CA GLU A 58 -3.73 -3.74 -4.07
C GLU A 58 -4.16 -3.71 -2.60
N CYS A 59 -3.21 -3.81 -1.67
CA CYS A 59 -3.50 -3.76 -0.24
C CYS A 59 -3.93 -2.35 0.17
N HIS A 60 -5.20 -2.18 0.52
CA HIS A 60 -5.73 -0.88 0.95
C HIS A 60 -5.07 -0.39 2.24
N HIS A 61 -4.78 -1.27 3.21
CA HIS A 61 -4.06 -0.88 4.43
C HIS A 61 -2.68 -0.34 4.13
N LEU A 62 -1.93 -0.98 3.24
CA LEU A 62 -0.61 -0.48 2.87
C LEU A 62 -0.72 0.90 2.19
N LYS A 63 -1.69 1.06 1.29
CA LYS A 63 -1.92 2.36 0.63
C LYS A 63 -2.21 3.46 1.65
N ASP A 64 -3.11 3.21 2.60
CA ASP A 64 -3.48 4.17 3.65
C ASP A 64 -2.29 4.54 4.54
N GLN A 65 -1.46 3.55 4.93
CA GLN A 65 -0.24 3.82 5.70
C GLN A 65 0.79 4.64 4.92
N ILE A 66 0.98 4.35 3.64
CA ILE A 66 1.87 5.14 2.78
C ILE A 66 1.37 6.58 2.69
N GLU A 67 0.07 6.80 2.47
CA GLU A 67 -0.49 8.17 2.44
C GLU A 67 -0.31 8.91 3.76
N GLY A 68 -0.57 8.25 4.90
CA GLY A 68 -0.36 8.86 6.21
C GLY A 68 1.08 9.34 6.37
N LEU A 69 2.05 8.52 5.97
CA LEU A 69 3.47 8.89 6.01
C LEU A 69 3.83 10.00 5.00
N ILE A 70 3.19 10.05 3.84
CA ILE A 70 3.34 11.15 2.87
C ILE A 70 2.80 12.46 3.44
N GLN A 71 1.62 12.42 4.07
CA GLN A 71 0.98 13.58 4.70
C GLN A 71 1.79 14.10 5.88
N GLN A 72 2.42 13.20 6.65
CA GLN A 72 3.38 13.56 7.69
C GLN A 72 4.72 14.08 7.15
N GLY A 73 4.98 13.91 5.85
CA GLY A 73 6.18 14.41 5.17
C GLY A 73 7.34 13.43 5.08
N TYR A 74 7.21 12.20 5.60
CA TYR A 74 8.29 11.20 5.62
C TYR A 74 8.56 10.58 4.25
N LEU A 75 7.56 10.49 3.38
CA LEU A 75 7.66 9.80 2.08
C LEU A 75 7.56 10.75 0.88
N ARG A 76 7.89 12.03 1.09
CA ARG A 76 7.85 13.06 0.03
C ARG A 76 8.73 12.74 -1.17
N GLU A 77 9.82 11.99 -0.97
CA GLU A 77 10.71 11.52 -2.04
C GLU A 77 10.03 10.53 -3.00
N TYR A 78 9.05 9.76 -2.52
CA TYR A 78 8.32 8.77 -3.32
C TYR A 78 7.10 9.36 -4.02
N VAL A 79 6.75 10.63 -3.76
CA VAL A 79 5.64 11.32 -4.40
C VAL A 79 6.01 11.65 -5.84
N ASN A 80 5.19 11.20 -6.78
CA ASN A 80 5.30 11.58 -8.18
C ASN A 80 4.63 12.93 -8.42
N ARG A 81 5.44 14.00 -8.43
CA ARG A 81 4.98 15.36 -8.73
C ARG A 81 4.62 15.58 -10.21
N ALA A 82 4.97 14.65 -11.09
CA ALA A 82 4.70 14.74 -12.54
C ALA A 82 3.41 14.02 -12.97
N ALA A 83 2.78 13.25 -12.08
CA ALA A 83 1.55 12.54 -12.39
C ALA A 83 0.31 13.46 -12.27
N LYS A 84 0.22 14.44 -13.17
CA LYS A 84 -1.10 14.86 -13.65
C LYS A 84 -1.66 13.66 -14.42
N GLN A 85 -2.85 13.22 -14.02
CA GLN A 85 -3.54 12.04 -14.53
C GLN A 85 -3.60 12.08 -16.06
N ASP A 86 -3.02 11.09 -16.73
CA ASP A 86 -3.39 10.75 -18.11
C ASP A 86 -4.85 10.26 -18.06
N LYS A 87 -5.67 10.89 -18.91
CA LYS A 87 -7.14 10.91 -18.88
C LYS A 87 -7.75 9.74 -19.63
#